data_AF-A0A2G6P5I0-F1
#
_entry.id   AF-A0A2G6P5I0-F1
#
_cell.length_a   1.000
_cell.length_b   1.000
_cell.length_c   1.000
_cell.angle_alpha   90.00
_cell.angle_beta   90.00
_cell.angle_gamma   90.00
#
_symmetry.space_group_name_H-M   'P 1'
#
loop_
_entity.id
_entity.type
_entity.pdbx_description
1 polymer ?
#
loop_
_entity_poly.entity_id
_entity_poly.type
_entity_poly.pdbx_seq_one_letter_code
_entity_poly.pdbx_strand_id
1 'polypeptide(L)'
;MPEYMDNKTVALLISEGLVASDFNDDTLGRALDKLFQAGITKLFAQVAQNAVAAYQLNTAFAHTDTSSFSLSGQYESDVVCVEP
;
A
#
# COMPACT_ATOMS: atom_id res chain seq x y z
N MET A 1 -6.28 -5.95 -15.54
CA MET A 1 -7.61 -5.41 -15.18
C MET A 1 -7.64 -3.88 -15.24
N PRO A 2 -7.89 -3.26 -16.41
CA PRO A 2 -8.01 -1.80 -16.53
C PRO A 2 -9.19 -1.21 -15.76
N GLU A 3 -10.30 -1.95 -15.72
CA GLU A 3 -11.56 -1.63 -15.02
C GLU A 3 -11.35 -1.12 -13.58
N TYR A 4 -10.41 -1.71 -12.85
CA TYR A 4 -10.13 -1.32 -11.47
C TYR A 4 -9.61 0.12 -11.36
N MET A 5 -8.93 0.61 -12.39
CA MET A 5 -8.36 1.95 -12.46
C MET A 5 -9.31 2.97 -13.08
N ASP A 6 -10.40 2.54 -13.72
CA ASP A 6 -11.36 3.43 -14.39
C ASP A 6 -12.05 4.39 -13.41
N ASN A 7 -12.29 3.94 -12.16
CA ASN A 7 -12.88 4.79 -11.12
C ASN A 7 -11.85 5.59 -10.32
N LYS A 8 -10.57 5.54 -10.69
CA LYS A 8 -9.48 6.25 -9.99
C LYS A 8 -8.97 7.41 -10.83
N THR A 9 -8.57 8.48 -10.17
CA THR A 9 -7.95 9.64 -10.83
C THR A 9 -6.48 9.36 -11.13
N VAL A 10 -6.22 8.42 -12.06
CA VAL A 10 -4.87 7.95 -12.44
C VAL A 10 -3.93 9.10 -12.80
N ALA A 11 -4.42 10.07 -13.57
CA ALA A 11 -3.62 11.23 -13.99
C ALA A 11 -3.13 12.08 -12.81
N LEU A 12 -3.94 12.20 -11.75
CA LEU A 12 -3.60 12.96 -10.55
C LEU A 12 -2.72 12.15 -9.59
N LEU A 13 -3.03 10.87 -9.42
CA LEU A 13 -2.40 10.00 -8.42
C LEU A 13 -1.04 9.48 -8.86
N ILE A 14 -0.85 9.25 -10.16
CA ILE A 14 0.36 8.61 -10.70
C ILE A 14 1.16 9.61 -11.53
N SER A 15 0.59 10.05 -12.66
CA SER A 15 1.25 11.02 -13.54
C SER A 15 0.29 11.51 -14.62
N GLU A 16 0.40 12.79 -14.99
CA GLU A 16 -0.33 13.33 -16.14
C GLU A 16 0.03 12.56 -17.42
N GLY A 17 -0.97 12.29 -18.25
CA GLY A 17 -0.80 11.55 -19.51
C GLY A 17 -0.96 10.03 -19.41
N LEU A 18 -1.11 9.47 -18.20
CA LEU A 18 -1.48 8.07 -18.02
C LEU A 18 -3.00 7.90 -17.95
N VAL A 19 -3.50 6.83 -18.56
CA VAL A 19 -4.91 6.43 -18.57
C VAL A 19 -5.08 5.05 -17.93
N ALA A 20 -6.29 4.72 -17.47
CA ALA A 20 -6.58 3.44 -16.83
C ALA A 20 -6.21 2.22 -17.70
N SER A 21 -6.34 2.32 -19.04
CA SER A 21 -5.94 1.27 -19.98
C SER A 21 -4.44 0.95 -19.98
N ASP A 22 -3.60 1.88 -19.51
CA ASP A 22 -2.16 1.67 -19.39
C ASP A 22 -1.81 0.71 -18.24
N PHE A 23 -2.75 0.47 -17.31
CA PHE A 23 -2.60 -0.40 -16.14
C PHE A 23 -3.23 -1.78 -16.41
N ASN A 24 -2.81 -2.42 -17.49
CA ASN A 24 -3.13 -3.81 -17.78
C ASN A 24 -2.13 -4.78 -17.13
N ASP A 25 -2.41 -6.07 -17.18
CA ASP A 25 -1.64 -7.07 -16.45
C ASP A 25 -0.21 -7.21 -17.01
N ASP A 26 -0.01 -7.01 -18.32
CA ASP A 26 1.30 -7.08 -18.97
C ASP A 26 2.20 -5.88 -18.62
N THR A 27 1.63 -4.67 -18.56
CA THR A 27 2.37 -3.47 -18.14
C THR A 27 2.71 -3.54 -16.66
N LEU A 28 1.76 -3.97 -15.83
CA LEU A 28 1.97 -4.13 -14.40
C LEU A 28 3.00 -5.22 -14.09
N GLY A 29 2.91 -6.38 -14.73
CA GLY A 29 3.89 -7.46 -14.58
C GLY A 29 5.31 -7.01 -14.92
N ARG A 30 5.50 -6.36 -16.07
CA ARG A 30 6.81 -5.81 -16.46
C ARG A 30 7.31 -4.72 -15.52
N ALA A 31 6.42 -3.91 -14.94
CA ALA A 31 6.80 -2.92 -13.95
C ALA A 31 7.29 -3.58 -12.66
N LEU A 32 6.58 -4.61 -12.17
CA LEU A 32 6.96 -5.38 -11.00
C LEU A 32 8.30 -6.11 -11.19
N ASP A 33 8.54 -6.69 -12.37
CA ASP A 33 9.82 -7.32 -12.70
C ASP A 33 10.98 -6.33 -12.61
N LYS A 34 10.81 -5.12 -13.15
CA LYS A 34 11.82 -4.05 -13.07
C LYS A 34 12.08 -3.61 -11.63
N LEU A 35 11.02 -3.46 -10.83
CA LEU A 35 11.15 -3.12 -9.40
C LEU A 35 11.88 -4.21 -8.63
N PHE A 36 11.59 -5.47 -8.93
CA PHE A 36 12.26 -6.62 -8.32
C PHE A 36 13.76 -6.64 -8.69
N GLN A 37 14.09 -6.49 -9.97
CA GLN A 37 15.47 -6.43 -10.46
C GLN A 37 16.26 -5.26 -9.86
N ALA A 38 15.60 -4.12 -9.62
CA ALA A 38 16.20 -2.96 -8.97
C ALA A 38 16.47 -3.15 -7.46
N GLY A 39 15.89 -4.19 -6.84
CA GLY A 39 16.03 -4.49 -5.41
C GLY A 39 15.04 -3.69 -4.56
N ILE A 40 13.91 -4.31 -4.23
CA ILE A 40 12.76 -3.69 -3.56
C ILE A 40 13.14 -3.01 -2.25
N THR A 41 13.96 -3.64 -1.41
CA THR A 41 14.35 -3.09 -0.11
C THR A 41 15.08 -1.75 -0.24
N LYS A 42 16.05 -1.66 -1.17
CA LYS A 42 16.82 -0.43 -1.38
C LYS A 42 15.94 0.65 -2.00
N LEU A 43 15.11 0.26 -2.97
CA LEU A 43 14.19 1.17 -3.63
C LEU A 43 13.18 1.77 -2.63
N PHE A 44 12.57 0.93 -1.80
CA PHE A 44 11.65 1.38 -0.76
C PHE A 44 12.34 2.31 0.24
N ALA A 45 13.52 1.95 0.73
CA ALA A 45 14.28 2.79 1.66
C ALA A 45 14.61 4.17 1.05
N GLN A 46 14.91 4.23 -0.25
CA GLN A 46 15.17 5.50 -0.93
C GLN A 46 13.89 6.34 -1.07
N VAL A 47 12.77 5.73 -1.44
CA VAL A 47 11.47 6.42 -1.55
C VAL A 47 11.05 6.96 -0.17
N ALA A 48 11.20 6.18 0.90
CA ALA A 48 10.91 6.60 2.25
C ALA A 48 11.78 7.81 2.69
N GLN A 49 13.08 7.77 2.40
CA GLN A 49 13.98 8.90 2.67
C GLN A 49 13.56 10.17 1.91
N ASN A 50 13.19 10.02 0.63
CA ASN A 50 12.70 11.14 -0.17
C ASN A 50 11.41 11.72 0.41
N ALA A 51 10.50 10.89 0.90
CA ALA A 51 9.27 11.34 1.55
C ALA A 51 9.54 12.09 2.86
N VAL A 52 10.47 11.60 3.70
CA VAL A 52 10.90 12.31 4.91
C VAL A 52 11.40 13.71 4.57
N ALA A 53 12.22 13.85 3.53
CA ALA A 53 12.74 15.14 3.09
C ALA A 53 11.63 16.05 2.52
N ALA A 54 10.76 15.50 1.67
CA ALA A 54 9.70 16.25 1.00
C ALA A 54 8.64 16.80 1.98
N TYR A 55 8.30 16.02 3.01
CA TYR A 55 7.27 16.36 3.99
C TYR A 55 7.84 16.81 5.34
N GLN A 56 9.16 16.98 5.46
CA GLN A 56 9.88 17.33 6.70
C GLN A 56 9.42 16.51 7.92
N LEU A 57 9.30 15.19 7.73
CA LEU A 57 8.79 14.30 8.78
C LEU A 57 9.80 14.20 9.93
N ASN A 58 9.30 14.23 11.17
CA ASN A 58 10.12 13.97 12.34
C ASN A 58 10.41 12.47 12.45
N THR A 59 11.68 12.09 12.26
CA THR A 59 12.14 10.69 12.34
C THR A 59 12.74 10.31 13.68
N ALA A 60 12.50 11.10 14.75
CA ALA A 60 13.02 10.81 16.09
C ALA A 60 12.58 9.43 16.61
N PHE A 61 11.49 8.88 16.08
CA PHE A 61 11.02 7.53 16.35
C PHE A 61 10.82 6.78 15.03
N ALA A 62 11.61 5.74 14.80
CA ALA A 62 11.45 4.82 13.69
C ALA A 62 11.13 3.43 14.25
N HIS A 63 9.87 3.00 14.13
CA HIS A 63 9.47 1.64 14.47
C HIS A 63 9.62 0.76 13.23
N THR A 64 10.71 0.00 13.14
CA THR A 64 10.98 -0.97 12.06
C THR A 64 10.14 -2.24 12.16
N ASP A 65 9.52 -2.50 13.30
CA ASP A 65 8.79 -3.73 13.58
C ASP A 65 7.40 -3.37 14.11
N THR A 66 6.38 -3.44 13.25
CA THR A 66 4.98 -3.36 13.66
C THR A 66 4.31 -4.69 13.31
N SER A 67 4.13 -5.54 14.32
CA SER A 67 3.31 -6.74 14.20
C SER A 67 1.84 -6.33 14.35
N SER A 68 1.16 -6.03 13.25
CA SER A 68 -0.29 -5.87 13.27
C SER A 68 -0.96 -7.24 13.17
N PHE A 69 -1.66 -7.65 14.22
CA PHE A 69 -2.58 -8.78 14.19
C PHE A 69 -4.00 -8.26 13.96
N SER A 70 -4.63 -8.65 12.84
CA SER A 70 -6.03 -8.34 12.57
C SER A 70 -6.86 -9.60 12.77
N LEU A 71 -7.77 -9.60 13.74
CA LEU A 71 -8.72 -10.69 13.96
C LEU A 71 -10.10 -10.26 13.46
N SER A 72 -10.71 -11.07 12.59
CA SER A 72 -12.05 -10.85 12.05
C SER A 72 -12.87 -12.11 12.24
N GLY A 73 -14.08 -11.97 12.80
CA GLY A 73 -14.99 -13.08 13.06
C GLY A 73 -16.11 -12.67 14.02
N GLN A 74 -17.18 -13.45 14.05
CA GLN A 74 -18.22 -13.35 15.07
C GLN A 74 -17.66 -14.01 16.34
N TYR A 75 -17.35 -13.21 17.35
CA TYR A 75 -16.88 -13.73 18.63
C TYR A 75 -18.07 -14.35 19.35
N GLU A 76 -18.04 -15.66 19.59
CA GLU A 76 -18.96 -16.25 20.56
C GLU A 76 -18.55 -15.75 21.95
N SER A 77 -19.44 -14.98 22.58
CA SER A 77 -19.30 -14.59 23.97
C SER A 77 -20.02 -15.63 24.83
N ASP A 78 -19.29 -16.37 25.66
CA ASP A 78 -19.85 -17.19 26.76
C ASP A 78 -20.40 -16.31 27.91
N VAL A 79 -20.99 -15.15 27.58
CA VAL A 79 -21.72 -14.36 28.57
C VAL A 79 -23.10 -15.00 28.71
N VAL A 80 -23.22 -15.90 29.69
CA VAL A 80 -24.52 -16.33 30.20
C VAL A 80 -25.19 -15.09 30.80
N CYS A 81 -26.09 -14.48 30.04
CA CYS A 81 -27.04 -13.52 30.57
C CYS A 81 -27.95 -14.24 31.57
N VAL A 82 -27.69 -14.06 32.87
CA VAL A 82 -28.68 -14.41 33.90
C VAL A 82 -29.65 -13.24 33.96
N GLU A 83 -30.83 -13.40 33.37
CA GLU A 83 -31.93 -12.46 33.59
C GLU A 83 -32.48 -12.62 35.02
N PRO A 84 -32.94 -11.53 35.66
CA PRO A 84 -33.37 -11.51 37.07
C PRO A 84 -34.66 -12.28 37.35
#